data_AF-A0A2T3LEE9-F1
#
_entry.id   AF-A0A2T3LEE9-F1
#
_cell.length_a   1.000
_cell.length_b   1.000
_cell.length_c   1.000
_cell.angle_alpha   90.00
_cell.angle_beta   90.00
_cell.angle_gamma   90.00
#
_symmetry.space_group_name_H-M   'P 1'
#
loop_
_entity.id
_entity.type
_entity.pdbx_description
1 polymer ?
#
loop_
_entity_poly.entity_id
_entity_poly.type
_entity_poly.pdbx_seq_one_letter_code
_entity_poly.pdbx_strand_id
1 'polypeptide(L)'
;MTDTTIYSDDRQQCAKFLYRGSFGPQQGEIDQLQQNGFDAWLNQQFSSSPSYHLPKAQAFALLTNDDVNDNMRLGAWWQCALEANDQLRQRMAYALSQIFVVSKHGIGNRHAGLANYYDILVGHAFGNFRDILEKVTLSPMMGRYLTLEGSQKANPDKNTFPDENYAREVMQLFSLGLWKLRGNGKPKLDTKGNKIPTYTQHDVEELARVLTGWRRTNDLDPMYADNNRHDTDEKIVLKTRFAAGQSAEQDLQQALDVLFNHANTPMFIANLLIKRFVTSNPRNGYISRVAKAFKDNGEGIRGDLQATLKAVLTDADVFKGRSNAAGNGRKASKQHFGLLKEPIITVANQARALNMTSVGERWWNFQGTENNLGQAPLAASSVFNFYTSDFAPQGEIADLDLTAPEFNILTTDIMRRIHNRFWSNILAYKNTKDNHWVWNRSEYEQLEASPTDYVALINERFFGSLMSDELAAYLTDMLINKISPTQIDNRIQSTLYVAVTSPEFFCQE
;
A
#
# COMPACT_ATOMS: atom_id res chain seq x y z
N MET A 1 1.21 22.23 12.45
CA MET A 1 1.92 21.09 11.85
C MET A 1 3.29 20.99 12.50
N THR A 2 3.97 19.84 12.41
CA THR A 2 5.39 19.74 12.78
C THR A 2 6.20 20.65 11.86
N ASP A 3 7.13 21.43 12.39
CA ASP A 3 8.14 22.08 11.55
C ASP A 3 9.08 20.99 11.03
N THR A 4 9.05 20.74 9.72
CA THR A 4 9.83 19.68 9.07
C THR A 4 11.22 20.15 8.66
N THR A 5 11.45 21.46 8.60
CA THR A 5 12.71 22.06 8.12
C THR A 5 13.89 21.70 9.03
N ILE A 6 13.65 21.52 10.32
CA ILE A 6 14.68 21.12 11.29
C ILE A 6 15.20 19.70 11.09
N TYR A 7 14.53 18.88 10.27
CA TYR A 7 14.91 17.49 10.02
C TYR A 7 15.52 17.26 8.63
N SER A 8 15.44 18.22 7.71
CA SER A 8 15.95 18.02 6.35
C SER A 8 17.47 18.01 6.29
N ASP A 9 18.15 18.62 7.27
CA ASP A 9 19.61 18.56 7.40
C ASP A 9 20.11 17.16 7.81
N ASP A 10 19.25 16.34 8.42
CA ASP A 10 19.58 14.96 8.82
C ASP A 10 19.36 13.99 7.64
N ARG A 11 20.46 13.58 7.00
CA ARG A 11 20.47 12.62 5.89
C ARG A 11 19.69 11.34 6.22
N GLN A 12 19.79 10.83 7.45
CA GLN A 12 19.10 9.60 7.85
C GLN A 12 17.59 9.80 7.85
N GLN A 13 17.10 10.98 8.24
CA GLN A 13 15.67 11.30 8.17
C GLN A 13 15.20 11.42 6.73
N CYS A 14 16.00 12.02 5.85
CA CYS A 14 15.71 12.07 4.41
C CYS A 14 15.60 10.66 3.81
N ALA A 15 16.54 9.77 4.12
CA ALA A 15 16.52 8.38 3.67
C ALA A 15 15.27 7.63 4.14
N LYS A 16 14.97 7.65 5.44
CA LYS A 16 13.77 7.00 6.02
C LYS A 16 12.49 7.57 5.42
N PHE A 17 12.42 8.88 5.21
CA PHE A 17 11.26 9.51 4.58
C PHE A 17 11.03 8.99 3.15
N LEU A 18 12.08 8.85 2.33
CA LEU A 18 11.95 8.29 0.99
C LEU A 18 11.62 6.80 1.00
N TYR A 19 12.15 6.00 1.94
CA TYR A 19 11.73 4.59 2.08
C TYR A 19 10.24 4.42 2.38
N ARG A 20 9.66 5.35 3.14
CA ARG A 20 8.23 5.36 3.43
C ARG A 20 7.42 5.86 2.23
N GLY A 21 7.88 6.94 1.59
CA GLY A 21 7.19 7.65 0.52
C GLY A 21 7.38 7.10 -0.90
N SER A 22 8.30 6.18 -1.14
CA SER A 22 8.59 5.59 -2.46
C SER A 22 8.71 4.06 -2.40
N PHE A 23 9.00 3.43 -3.53
CA PHE A 23 9.37 2.00 -3.57
C PHE A 23 10.85 1.74 -3.22
N GLY A 24 11.58 2.76 -2.78
CA GLY A 24 13.01 2.75 -2.49
C GLY A 24 13.68 3.97 -3.14
N PRO A 25 14.52 4.73 -2.43
CA PRO A 25 15.21 5.87 -3.01
C PRO A 25 16.16 5.43 -4.14
N GLN A 26 16.20 6.20 -5.22
CA GLN A 26 17.23 6.13 -6.25
C GLN A 26 18.44 7.00 -5.89
N GLN A 27 19.53 6.78 -6.62
CA GLN A 27 20.73 7.61 -6.53
C GLN A 27 20.40 9.09 -6.57
N GLY A 28 20.96 9.86 -5.63
CA GLY A 28 20.81 11.32 -5.57
C GLY A 28 19.47 11.83 -5.04
N GLU A 29 18.42 10.99 -4.90
CA GLU A 29 17.12 11.45 -4.38
C GLU A 29 17.22 11.92 -2.92
N ILE A 30 18.07 11.26 -2.12
CA ILE A 30 18.31 11.66 -0.72
C ILE A 30 19.00 13.04 -0.66
N ASP A 31 19.99 13.27 -1.52
CA ASP A 31 20.71 14.56 -1.60
C ASP A 31 19.77 15.68 -2.04
N GLN A 32 18.94 15.41 -3.04
CA GLN A 32 17.92 16.35 -3.51
C GLN A 32 16.90 16.67 -2.42
N LEU A 33 16.45 15.65 -1.66
CA LEU A 33 15.53 15.87 -0.55
C LEU A 33 16.17 16.69 0.59
N GLN A 34 17.42 16.43 0.91
CA GLN A 34 18.17 17.20 1.91
C GLN A 34 18.30 18.67 1.50
N GLN A 35 18.53 18.95 0.21
CA GLN A 35 18.63 20.31 -0.32
C GLN A 35 17.28 21.03 -0.41
N ASN A 36 16.24 20.35 -0.88
CA ASN A 36 14.94 20.96 -1.18
C ASN A 36 13.97 20.96 0.03
N GLY A 37 14.15 20.03 0.96
CA GLY A 37 13.26 19.81 2.11
C GLY A 37 12.01 19.00 1.81
N PHE A 38 11.40 18.46 2.86
CA PHE A 38 10.24 17.54 2.76
C PHE A 38 9.01 18.16 2.09
N ASP A 39 8.70 19.42 2.40
CA ASP A 39 7.52 20.09 1.85
C ASP A 39 7.65 20.33 0.35
N ALA A 40 8.83 20.71 -0.14
CA ALA A 40 9.08 20.88 -1.56
C ALA A 40 8.94 19.55 -2.32
N TRP A 41 9.52 18.46 -1.78
CA TRP A 41 9.38 17.13 -2.36
C TRP A 41 7.92 16.66 -2.36
N LEU A 42 7.17 16.85 -1.27
CA LEU A 42 5.75 16.50 -1.21
C LEU A 42 4.95 17.27 -2.25
N ASN A 43 5.16 18.59 -2.37
CA ASN A 43 4.48 19.42 -3.36
C ASN A 43 4.82 18.99 -4.80
N GLN A 44 6.07 18.63 -5.08
CA GLN A 44 6.47 18.05 -6.36
C GLN A 44 5.72 16.73 -6.63
N GLN A 45 5.64 15.83 -5.65
CA GLN A 45 4.94 14.55 -5.79
C GLN A 45 3.43 14.73 -5.99
N PHE A 46 2.80 15.66 -5.25
CA PHE A 46 1.37 15.95 -5.38
C PHE A 46 1.00 16.57 -6.72
N SER A 47 1.87 17.43 -7.26
CA SER A 47 1.68 18.09 -8.56
C SER A 47 2.11 17.26 -9.76
N SER A 48 2.84 16.15 -9.55
CA SER A 48 3.28 15.28 -10.64
C SER A 48 2.09 14.61 -11.34
N SER A 49 2.14 14.61 -12.68
CA SER A 49 1.16 13.94 -13.53
C SER A 49 1.06 12.45 -13.17
N PRO A 50 -0.16 11.90 -13.01
CA PRO A 50 -0.32 10.50 -12.65
C PRO A 50 0.21 9.55 -13.73
N SER A 51 0.96 8.53 -13.31
CA SER A 51 1.36 7.43 -14.18
C SER A 51 0.31 6.31 -14.15
N TYR A 52 -0.56 6.29 -15.16
CA TYR A 52 -1.63 5.29 -15.30
C TYR A 52 -1.14 3.95 -15.88
N HIS A 53 -1.74 2.86 -15.40
CA HIS A 53 -1.39 1.47 -15.64
C HIS A 53 -2.12 0.89 -16.84
N LEU A 54 -3.41 1.19 -17.04
CA LEU A 54 -4.18 0.66 -18.18
C LEU A 54 -3.61 1.11 -19.53
N PRO A 55 -3.30 2.40 -19.77
CA PRO A 55 -2.72 2.82 -21.05
C PRO A 55 -1.37 2.15 -21.32
N LYS A 56 -0.55 1.94 -20.28
CA LYS A 56 0.72 1.21 -20.40
C LYS A 56 0.50 -0.27 -20.73
N ALA A 57 -0.43 -0.93 -20.04
CA ALA A 57 -0.77 -2.32 -20.29
C ALA A 57 -1.35 -2.52 -21.71
N GLN A 58 -2.14 -1.58 -22.21
CA GLN A 58 -2.63 -1.56 -23.59
C GLN A 58 -1.49 -1.36 -24.59
N ALA A 59 -0.58 -0.41 -24.34
CA ALA A 59 0.60 -0.22 -25.18
C ALA A 59 1.45 -1.51 -25.26
N PHE A 60 1.62 -2.21 -24.13
CA PHE A 60 2.31 -3.49 -24.08
C PHE A 60 1.60 -4.61 -24.82
N ALA A 61 0.27 -4.60 -24.85
CA ALA A 61 -0.55 -5.54 -25.60
C ALA A 61 -0.43 -5.33 -27.11
N LEU A 62 -0.32 -4.07 -27.55
CA LEU A 62 -0.09 -3.73 -28.96
C LEU A 62 1.26 -4.27 -29.49
N LEU A 63 2.30 -4.35 -28.65
CA LEU A 63 3.60 -4.89 -29.05
C LEU A 63 3.55 -6.36 -29.47
N THR A 64 2.61 -7.13 -28.91
CA THR A 64 2.45 -8.57 -29.23
C THR A 64 1.17 -8.88 -29.99
N ASN A 65 0.39 -7.85 -30.36
CA ASN A 65 -0.92 -7.99 -31.00
C ASN A 65 -1.86 -8.93 -30.21
N ASP A 66 -1.88 -8.78 -28.89
CA ASP A 66 -2.72 -9.53 -27.95
C ASP A 66 -3.69 -8.60 -27.23
N ASP A 67 -4.65 -9.19 -26.49
CA ASP A 67 -5.41 -8.49 -25.47
C ASP A 67 -4.57 -8.28 -24.19
N VAL A 68 -4.93 -7.28 -23.39
CA VAL A 68 -4.30 -7.05 -22.08
C VAL A 68 -4.44 -8.32 -21.22
N ASN A 69 -3.30 -8.90 -20.86
CA ASN A 69 -3.20 -10.06 -19.97
C ASN A 69 -2.48 -9.73 -18.65
N ASP A 70 -2.42 -10.70 -17.72
CA ASP A 70 -1.83 -10.48 -16.39
C ASP A 70 -0.35 -10.07 -16.47
N ASN A 71 0.41 -10.56 -17.47
CA ASN A 71 1.81 -10.20 -17.64
C ASN A 71 1.97 -8.72 -18.02
N MET A 72 1.10 -8.19 -18.88
CA MET A 72 1.12 -6.78 -19.29
C MET A 72 0.66 -5.85 -18.17
N ARG A 73 -0.41 -6.21 -17.45
CA ARG A 73 -0.89 -5.45 -16.30
C ARG A 73 0.17 -5.38 -15.20
N LEU A 74 0.79 -6.52 -14.85
CA LEU A 74 1.86 -6.55 -13.86
C LEU A 74 3.11 -5.81 -14.37
N GLY A 75 3.42 -5.92 -15.67
CA GLY A 75 4.51 -5.14 -16.26
C GLY A 75 4.28 -3.64 -16.18
N ALA A 76 3.07 -3.16 -16.40
CA ALA A 76 2.72 -1.76 -16.22
C ALA A 76 2.88 -1.32 -14.76
N TRP A 77 2.45 -2.15 -13.81
CA TRP A 77 2.63 -1.88 -12.38
C TRP A 77 4.10 -1.77 -11.99
N TRP A 78 4.93 -2.73 -12.43
CA TRP A 78 6.35 -2.72 -12.14
C TRP A 78 7.09 -1.58 -12.82
N GLN A 79 6.74 -1.24 -14.06
CA GLN A 79 7.27 -0.04 -14.70
C GLN A 79 6.97 1.20 -13.86
N CYS A 80 5.72 1.37 -13.41
CA CYS A 80 5.35 2.51 -12.57
C CYS A 80 6.10 2.51 -11.22
N ALA A 81 6.21 1.36 -10.55
CA ALA A 81 6.94 1.27 -9.29
C ALA A 81 8.44 1.61 -9.44
N LEU A 82 9.06 1.24 -10.56
CA LEU A 82 10.51 1.37 -10.77
C LEU A 82 10.93 2.67 -11.46
N GLU A 83 10.07 3.27 -12.30
CA GLU A 83 10.47 4.38 -13.18
C GLU A 83 9.62 5.66 -13.01
N ALA A 84 8.43 5.57 -12.43
CA ALA A 84 7.51 6.71 -12.43
C ALA A 84 8.00 7.87 -11.54
N ASN A 85 7.80 9.10 -11.99
CA ASN A 85 8.17 10.30 -11.22
C ASN A 85 7.20 10.58 -10.05
N ASP A 86 5.97 10.06 -10.10
CA ASP A 86 4.94 10.19 -9.06
C ASP A 86 4.99 9.05 -8.02
N GLN A 87 6.19 8.71 -7.53
CA GLN A 87 6.43 7.61 -6.59
C GLN A 87 5.49 7.59 -5.38
N LEU A 88 5.21 8.75 -4.77
CA LEU A 88 4.29 8.83 -3.63
C LEU A 88 2.86 8.45 -4.02
N ARG A 89 2.44 8.83 -5.24
CA ARG A 89 1.11 8.49 -5.77
C ARG A 89 1.00 6.99 -5.97
N GLN A 90 2.04 6.36 -6.52
CA GLN A 90 2.08 4.92 -6.74
C GLN A 90 2.11 4.14 -5.42
N ARG A 91 2.84 4.61 -4.40
CA ARG A 91 2.82 4.05 -3.05
C ARG A 91 1.46 4.19 -2.37
N MET A 92 0.81 5.35 -2.53
CA MET A 92 -0.53 5.58 -2.02
C MET A 92 -1.58 4.71 -2.73
N ALA A 93 -1.52 4.58 -4.05
CA ALA A 93 -2.39 3.66 -4.80
C ALA A 93 -2.21 2.21 -4.35
N TYR A 94 -0.96 1.77 -4.08
CA TYR A 94 -0.71 0.44 -3.53
C TYR A 94 -1.34 0.29 -2.14
N ALA A 95 -1.14 1.25 -1.22
CA ALA A 95 -1.77 1.24 0.10
C ALA A 95 -3.31 1.22 0.00
N LEU A 96 -3.90 2.00 -0.90
CA LEU A 96 -5.33 2.03 -1.15
C LEU A 96 -5.85 0.71 -1.73
N SER A 97 -5.07 0.01 -2.57
CA SER A 97 -5.45 -1.33 -3.08
C SER A 97 -5.54 -2.40 -1.98
N GLN A 98 -4.90 -2.13 -0.84
CA GLN A 98 -4.96 -2.97 0.35
C GLN A 98 -6.10 -2.61 1.30
N ILE A 99 -6.74 -1.46 1.09
CA ILE A 99 -7.91 -0.99 1.84
C ILE A 99 -9.15 -1.34 1.03
N PHE A 100 -9.21 -0.87 -0.22
CA PHE A 100 -10.25 -1.17 -1.20
C PHE A 100 -9.84 -2.43 -1.98
N VAL A 101 -10.08 -3.58 -1.37
CA VAL A 101 -9.56 -4.85 -1.91
C VAL A 101 -10.42 -5.34 -3.07
N VAL A 102 -9.76 -5.57 -4.20
CA VAL A 102 -10.25 -6.36 -5.34
C VAL A 102 -9.16 -7.36 -5.71
N SER A 103 -9.56 -8.58 -6.11
CA SER A 103 -8.60 -9.63 -6.48
C SER A 103 -8.94 -10.32 -7.79
N LYS A 104 -7.91 -10.57 -8.62
CA LYS A 104 -8.01 -11.42 -9.81
C LYS A 104 -8.57 -12.81 -9.50
N HIS A 105 -8.34 -13.33 -8.29
CA HIS A 105 -8.85 -14.63 -7.87
C HIS A 105 -10.37 -14.66 -7.70
N GLY A 106 -10.98 -13.50 -7.37
CA GLY A 106 -12.43 -13.38 -7.25
C GLY A 106 -13.13 -12.95 -8.54
N ILE A 107 -12.41 -12.40 -9.52
CA ILE A 107 -13.02 -11.83 -10.74
C ILE A 107 -12.54 -12.44 -12.07
N GLY A 108 -11.53 -13.32 -12.06
CA GLY A 108 -11.02 -14.02 -13.24
C GLY A 108 -10.22 -13.14 -14.20
N ASN A 109 -10.23 -13.50 -15.49
CA ASN A 109 -9.40 -12.93 -16.56
C ASN A 109 -9.88 -11.53 -17.03
N ARG A 110 -9.95 -10.56 -16.12
CA ARG A 110 -10.39 -9.17 -16.40
C ARG A 110 -9.24 -8.19 -16.27
N HIS A 111 -8.14 -8.47 -16.94
CA HIS A 111 -6.88 -7.76 -16.69
C HIS A 111 -6.95 -6.27 -17.04
N ALA A 112 -7.63 -5.90 -18.13
CA ALA A 112 -7.90 -4.49 -18.44
C ALA A 112 -8.77 -3.82 -17.37
N GLY A 113 -9.83 -4.49 -16.91
CA GLY A 113 -10.67 -3.99 -15.80
C GLY A 113 -9.90 -3.82 -14.49
N LEU A 114 -9.00 -4.75 -14.15
CA LEU A 114 -8.10 -4.64 -13.00
C LEU A 114 -7.11 -3.48 -13.15
N ALA A 115 -6.56 -3.27 -14.34
CA ALA A 115 -5.67 -2.14 -14.60
C ALA A 115 -6.43 -0.80 -14.46
N ASN A 116 -7.65 -0.74 -14.99
CA ASN A 116 -8.55 0.40 -14.84
C ASN A 116 -8.94 0.66 -13.38
N TYR A 117 -9.22 -0.41 -12.61
CA TYR A 117 -9.48 -0.29 -11.17
C TYR A 117 -8.28 0.28 -10.43
N TYR A 118 -7.07 -0.16 -10.77
CA TYR A 118 -5.85 0.40 -10.20
C TYR A 118 -5.67 1.89 -10.56
N ASP A 119 -6.07 2.29 -11.78
CA ASP A 119 -6.03 3.70 -12.22
C ASP A 119 -7.02 4.60 -11.48
N ILE A 120 -8.16 4.06 -11.01
CA ILE A 120 -9.03 4.79 -10.06
C ILE A 120 -8.24 5.11 -8.78
N LEU A 121 -7.47 4.16 -8.25
CA LEU A 121 -6.67 4.37 -7.04
C LEU A 121 -5.54 5.38 -7.27
N VAL A 122 -4.88 5.32 -8.43
CA VAL A 122 -3.84 6.29 -8.83
C VAL A 122 -4.42 7.70 -8.98
N GLY A 123 -5.51 7.84 -9.72
CA GLY A 123 -6.15 9.13 -10.00
C GLY A 123 -6.68 9.82 -8.74
N HIS A 124 -7.16 9.03 -7.76
CA HIS A 124 -7.73 9.54 -6.50
C HIS A 124 -6.79 9.47 -5.29
N ALA A 125 -5.52 9.07 -5.47
CA ALA A 125 -4.56 8.90 -4.38
C ALA A 125 -4.41 10.13 -3.46
N PHE A 126 -4.54 11.34 -4.02
CA PHE A 126 -4.46 12.61 -3.30
C PHE A 126 -5.77 13.39 -3.33
N GLY A 127 -6.88 12.76 -3.74
CA GLY A 127 -8.20 13.38 -3.84
C GLY A 127 -8.96 13.38 -2.52
N ASN A 128 -10.29 13.43 -2.61
CA ASN A 128 -11.15 13.28 -1.44
C ASN A 128 -11.52 11.81 -1.18
N PHE A 129 -11.52 11.41 0.09
CA PHE A 129 -11.95 10.08 0.52
C PHE A 129 -13.39 9.75 0.09
N ARG A 130 -14.30 10.74 0.13
CA ARG A 130 -15.69 10.54 -0.30
C ARG A 130 -15.79 10.22 -1.79
N ASP A 131 -14.94 10.85 -2.60
CA ASP A 131 -14.92 10.63 -4.05
C ASP A 131 -14.37 9.25 -4.39
N ILE A 132 -13.24 8.84 -3.81
CA ILE A 132 -12.67 7.52 -4.08
C ILE A 132 -13.59 6.41 -3.58
N LEU A 133 -14.27 6.58 -2.46
CA LEU A 133 -15.23 5.60 -1.96
C LEU A 133 -16.36 5.37 -2.97
N GLU A 134 -16.86 6.41 -3.61
CA GLU A 134 -17.86 6.29 -4.68
C GLU A 134 -17.30 5.64 -5.94
N LYS A 135 -16.12 6.08 -6.40
CA LYS A 135 -15.50 5.52 -7.62
C LYS A 135 -15.18 4.04 -7.47
N VAL A 136 -14.74 3.63 -6.27
CA VAL A 136 -14.56 2.23 -5.93
C VAL A 136 -15.90 1.50 -5.89
N THR A 137 -16.93 2.06 -5.23
CA THR A 137 -18.28 1.45 -5.15
C THR A 137 -18.83 1.15 -6.54
N LEU A 138 -18.72 2.11 -7.46
CA LEU A 138 -19.26 2.01 -8.81
C LEU A 138 -18.33 1.30 -9.80
N SER A 139 -17.14 0.87 -9.38
CA SER A 139 -16.26 0.13 -10.29
C SER A 139 -16.86 -1.25 -10.60
N PRO A 140 -16.91 -1.68 -11.88
CA PRO A 140 -17.32 -3.05 -12.23
C PRO A 140 -16.50 -4.14 -11.54
N MET A 141 -15.22 -3.89 -11.28
CA MET A 141 -14.36 -4.89 -10.62
C MET A 141 -14.73 -5.08 -9.15
N MET A 142 -15.00 -3.98 -8.43
CA MET A 142 -15.51 -4.03 -7.06
C MET A 142 -16.91 -4.63 -7.02
N GLY A 143 -17.78 -4.17 -7.95
CA GLY A 143 -19.15 -4.63 -8.08
C GLY A 143 -19.23 -6.14 -8.24
N ARG A 144 -18.36 -6.71 -9.07
CA ARG A 144 -18.27 -8.15 -9.25
C ARG A 144 -17.64 -8.87 -8.05
N TYR A 145 -16.56 -8.31 -7.49
CA TYR A 145 -15.81 -8.95 -6.41
C TYR A 145 -16.63 -9.11 -5.13
N LEU A 146 -17.45 -8.11 -4.81
CA LEU A 146 -18.32 -8.09 -3.62
C LEU A 146 -19.82 -8.16 -3.97
N THR A 147 -20.14 -8.72 -5.14
CA THR A 147 -21.49 -9.09 -5.57
C THR A 147 -22.55 -7.97 -5.52
N LEU A 148 -22.11 -6.71 -5.55
CA LEU A 148 -22.97 -5.53 -5.75
C LEU A 148 -23.52 -5.49 -7.19
N GLU A 149 -22.73 -5.93 -8.17
CA GLU A 149 -23.18 -6.10 -9.55
C GLU A 149 -24.32 -7.12 -9.60
N GLY A 150 -25.51 -6.65 -9.96
CA GLY A 150 -26.70 -7.50 -10.09
C GLY A 150 -27.47 -7.71 -8.79
N SER A 151 -27.07 -7.07 -7.66
CA SER A 151 -27.87 -7.05 -6.44
C SER A 151 -29.27 -6.47 -6.71
N GLN A 152 -30.30 -7.05 -6.09
CA GLN A 152 -31.71 -6.69 -6.33
C GLN A 152 -32.49 -6.63 -5.02
N LYS A 153 -33.59 -5.88 -5.03
CA LYS A 153 -34.59 -5.90 -3.97
C LYS A 153 -35.08 -7.31 -3.65
N ALA A 154 -35.56 -7.47 -2.43
CA ALA A 154 -36.10 -8.73 -1.97
C ALA A 154 -37.24 -9.21 -2.87
N ASN A 155 -37.33 -10.53 -3.07
CA ASN A 155 -38.47 -11.17 -3.71
C ASN A 155 -38.92 -12.33 -2.81
N PRO A 156 -39.99 -12.13 -2.01
CA PRO A 156 -40.49 -13.14 -1.10
C PRO A 156 -40.94 -14.43 -1.81
N ASP A 157 -41.54 -14.32 -3.00
CA ASP A 157 -42.02 -15.48 -3.77
C ASP A 157 -40.87 -16.38 -4.22
N LYS A 158 -39.67 -15.81 -4.41
CA LYS A 158 -38.45 -16.53 -4.81
C LYS A 158 -37.50 -16.79 -3.64
N ASN A 159 -37.85 -16.34 -2.43
CA ASN A 159 -36.99 -16.40 -1.25
C ASN A 159 -35.57 -15.82 -1.51
N THR A 160 -35.50 -14.68 -2.20
CA THR A 160 -34.23 -13.99 -2.49
C THR A 160 -34.17 -12.65 -1.75
N PHE A 161 -32.99 -12.32 -1.22
CA PHE A 161 -32.73 -11.12 -0.44
C PHE A 161 -31.60 -10.29 -1.09
N PRO A 162 -31.50 -8.99 -0.79
CA PRO A 162 -30.38 -8.15 -1.20
C PRO A 162 -29.04 -8.73 -0.75
N ASP A 163 -28.00 -8.55 -1.57
CA ASP A 163 -26.66 -9.05 -1.26
C ASP A 163 -25.95 -8.18 -0.22
N GLU A 164 -25.54 -8.80 0.89
CA GLU A 164 -24.91 -8.12 2.03
C GLU A 164 -23.40 -7.92 1.91
N ASN A 165 -22.72 -8.55 0.95
CA ASN A 165 -21.25 -8.58 0.93
C ASN A 165 -20.67 -7.17 0.83
N TYR A 166 -21.04 -6.40 -0.20
CA TYR A 166 -20.56 -5.02 -0.32
C TYR A 166 -21.01 -4.13 0.86
N ALA A 167 -22.24 -4.29 1.33
CA ALA A 167 -22.78 -3.54 2.47
C ALA A 167 -21.94 -3.75 3.74
N ARG A 168 -21.53 -5.00 3.99
CA ARG A 168 -20.67 -5.36 5.12
C ARG A 168 -19.27 -4.80 4.94
N GLU A 169 -18.64 -5.01 3.79
CA GLU A 169 -17.24 -4.61 3.60
C GLU A 169 -17.06 -3.09 3.49
N VAL A 170 -18.02 -2.36 2.89
CA VAL A 170 -17.95 -0.91 2.82
C VAL A 170 -18.00 -0.27 4.20
N MET A 171 -18.76 -0.86 5.13
CA MET A 171 -18.76 -0.46 6.55
C MET A 171 -17.53 -0.97 7.29
N GLN A 172 -17.19 -2.25 7.16
CA GLN A 172 -16.21 -2.91 8.00
C GLN A 172 -14.77 -2.62 7.59
N LEU A 173 -14.44 -2.75 6.32
CA LEU A 173 -13.07 -2.72 5.83
C LEU A 173 -12.71 -1.40 5.18
N PHE A 174 -13.68 -0.71 4.58
CA PHE A 174 -13.41 0.45 3.75
C PHE A 174 -13.62 1.78 4.47
N SER A 175 -14.44 1.84 5.53
CA SER A 175 -14.78 3.12 6.18
C SER A 175 -14.80 3.10 7.71
N LEU A 176 -15.57 2.21 8.35
CA LEU A 176 -15.87 2.34 9.78
C LEU A 176 -14.99 1.46 10.65
N GLY A 177 -14.69 0.22 10.24
CA GLY A 177 -14.10 -0.76 11.15
C GLY A 177 -15.13 -1.42 12.07
N LEU A 178 -14.78 -2.59 12.61
CA LEU A 178 -15.62 -3.39 13.51
C LEU A 178 -16.02 -2.66 14.80
N TRP A 179 -15.11 -1.87 15.38
CA TRP A 179 -15.24 -1.35 16.74
C TRP A 179 -15.34 0.17 16.76
N LYS A 180 -16.27 0.71 17.58
CA LYS A 180 -16.32 2.14 17.85
C LYS A 180 -15.01 2.59 18.47
N LEU A 181 -14.37 3.59 17.89
CA LEU A 181 -13.09 4.12 18.34
C LEU A 181 -13.30 5.36 19.21
N ARG A 182 -12.44 5.50 20.20
CA ARG A 182 -12.24 6.74 20.94
C ARG A 182 -11.47 7.72 20.04
N GLY A 183 -11.45 9.01 20.40
CA GLY A 183 -10.66 10.02 19.68
C GLY A 183 -9.14 9.77 19.64
N ASN A 184 -8.68 8.70 20.29
CA ASN A 184 -7.30 8.26 20.40
C ASN A 184 -7.02 6.92 19.68
N GLY A 185 -7.99 6.39 18.93
CA GLY A 185 -7.83 5.22 18.07
C GLY A 185 -8.07 3.89 18.77
N LYS A 186 -8.23 3.86 20.09
CA LYS A 186 -8.55 2.63 20.83
C LYS A 186 -10.06 2.33 20.79
N PRO A 187 -10.46 1.04 20.78
CA PRO A 187 -11.85 0.66 20.96
C PRO A 187 -12.50 1.27 22.21
N LYS A 188 -13.74 1.73 22.08
CA LYS A 188 -14.63 2.02 23.19
C LYS A 188 -15.05 0.70 23.83
N LEU A 189 -15.07 0.70 25.16
CA LEU A 189 -15.49 -0.44 25.95
C LEU A 189 -16.82 -0.12 26.63
N ASP A 190 -17.69 -1.12 26.77
CA ASP A 190 -18.91 -1.02 27.58
C ASP A 190 -18.60 -1.09 29.09
N THR A 191 -19.63 -1.08 29.93
CA THR A 191 -19.49 -1.16 31.40
C THR A 191 -18.92 -2.51 31.88
N LYS A 192 -18.90 -3.53 31.02
CA LYS A 192 -18.36 -4.88 31.28
C LYS A 192 -16.96 -5.07 30.70
N GLY A 193 -16.40 -4.05 30.05
CA GLY A 193 -15.07 -4.12 29.43
C GLY A 193 -15.05 -4.68 28.00
N ASN A 194 -16.21 -4.97 27.38
CA ASN A 194 -16.28 -5.50 26.02
C ASN A 194 -16.17 -4.38 24.98
N LYS A 195 -15.54 -4.65 23.84
CA LYS A 195 -15.48 -3.71 22.71
C LYS A 195 -16.90 -3.47 22.15
N ILE A 196 -17.22 -2.21 21.86
CA ILE A 196 -18.54 -1.83 21.32
C ILE A 196 -18.51 -1.87 19.78
N PRO A 197 -19.37 -2.68 19.11
CA PRO A 197 -19.47 -2.70 17.65
C PRO A 197 -19.86 -1.34 17.05
N THR A 198 -19.32 -1.02 15.86
CA THR A 198 -19.63 0.22 15.14
C THR A 198 -21.02 0.21 14.53
N TYR A 199 -21.44 -0.93 14.01
CA TYR A 199 -22.70 -1.18 13.33
C TYR A 199 -23.26 -2.55 13.79
N THR A 200 -24.51 -2.83 13.43
CA THR A 200 -25.22 -4.08 13.76
C THR A 200 -25.49 -4.90 12.50
N GLN A 201 -25.90 -6.16 12.65
CA GLN A 201 -26.33 -6.97 11.50
C GLN A 201 -27.52 -6.31 10.78
N HIS A 202 -28.44 -5.68 11.51
CA HIS A 202 -29.54 -4.95 10.91
C HIS A 202 -29.07 -3.77 10.04
N ASP A 203 -28.02 -3.05 10.45
CA ASP A 203 -27.43 -2.00 9.62
C ASP A 203 -26.85 -2.56 8.30
N VAL A 204 -26.35 -3.81 8.30
CA VAL A 204 -25.86 -4.48 7.10
C VAL A 204 -27.02 -4.82 6.17
N GLU A 205 -28.09 -5.41 6.69
CA GLU A 205 -29.30 -5.76 5.94
C GLU A 205 -29.94 -4.52 5.30
N GLU A 206 -30.07 -3.43 6.07
CA GLU A 206 -30.64 -2.17 5.59
C GLU A 206 -29.74 -1.49 4.55
N LEU A 207 -28.42 -1.51 4.75
CA LEU A 207 -27.49 -0.99 3.74
C LEU A 207 -27.46 -1.86 2.47
N ALA A 208 -27.65 -3.18 2.59
CA ALA A 208 -27.79 -4.05 1.42
C ALA A 208 -29.00 -3.66 0.58
N ARG A 209 -30.14 -3.31 1.21
CA ARG A 209 -31.34 -2.78 0.53
C ARG A 209 -31.05 -1.46 -0.20
N VAL A 210 -30.37 -0.52 0.47
CA VAL A 210 -29.89 0.76 -0.12
C VAL A 210 -29.02 0.52 -1.36
N LEU A 211 -28.24 -0.56 -1.38
CA LEU A 211 -27.28 -0.87 -2.43
C LEU A 211 -27.85 -1.77 -3.55
N THR A 212 -29.15 -1.99 -3.62
CA THR A 212 -29.76 -2.78 -4.70
C THR A 212 -29.85 -2.00 -6.01
N GLY A 213 -29.83 -2.70 -7.15
CA GLY A 213 -30.12 -2.10 -8.45
C GLY A 213 -28.91 -1.67 -9.28
N TRP A 214 -27.70 -2.19 -9.05
CA TRP A 214 -26.52 -1.82 -9.85
C TRP A 214 -26.20 -2.84 -10.94
N ARG A 215 -25.82 -2.35 -12.13
CA ARG A 215 -25.44 -3.17 -13.28
C ARG A 215 -24.24 -2.56 -14.00
N ARG A 216 -23.50 -3.38 -14.73
CA ARG A 216 -22.40 -2.90 -15.58
C ARG A 216 -22.72 -3.05 -17.06
N THR A 217 -22.15 -2.17 -17.87
CA THR A 217 -22.16 -2.27 -19.34
C THR A 217 -20.95 -3.04 -19.85
N ASN A 218 -19.77 -2.75 -19.30
CA ASN A 218 -18.51 -3.42 -19.60
C ASN A 218 -17.63 -3.47 -18.34
N ASP A 219 -16.36 -3.81 -18.48
CA ASP A 219 -15.42 -3.96 -17.35
C ASP A 219 -14.67 -2.66 -16.99
N LEU A 220 -14.90 -1.56 -17.72
CA LEU A 220 -14.16 -0.29 -17.62
C LEU A 220 -15.04 0.86 -17.08
N ASP A 221 -16.23 1.01 -17.64
CA ASP A 221 -17.14 2.11 -17.30
C ASP A 221 -17.79 1.88 -15.93
N PRO A 222 -18.08 2.93 -15.14
CA PRO A 222 -18.82 2.81 -13.90
C PRO A 222 -20.14 2.04 -14.07
N MET A 223 -20.51 1.26 -13.06
CA MET A 223 -21.83 0.66 -12.97
C MET A 223 -22.92 1.73 -13.03
N TYR A 224 -24.04 1.40 -13.67
CA TYR A 224 -25.22 2.23 -13.78
C TYR A 224 -26.38 1.63 -12.97
N ALA A 225 -27.32 2.49 -12.57
CA ALA A 225 -28.48 2.06 -11.82
C ALA A 225 -29.59 1.50 -12.71
N ASP A 226 -30.25 0.46 -12.22
CA ASP A 226 -31.48 -0.15 -12.75
C ASP A 226 -32.54 -0.06 -11.65
N ASN A 227 -33.24 1.08 -11.61
CA ASN A 227 -34.22 1.40 -10.57
C ASN A 227 -35.40 0.40 -10.49
N ASN A 228 -35.66 -0.40 -11.53
CA ASN A 228 -36.66 -1.47 -11.46
C ASN A 228 -36.27 -2.59 -10.47
N ARG A 229 -34.97 -2.74 -10.23
CA ARG A 229 -34.37 -3.75 -9.33
C ARG A 229 -34.02 -3.17 -7.96
N HIS A 230 -34.15 -1.87 -7.78
CA HIS A 230 -33.88 -1.19 -6.51
C HIS A 230 -35.04 -1.35 -5.54
N ASP A 231 -34.71 -1.52 -4.27
CA ASP A 231 -35.64 -1.50 -3.14
C ASP A 231 -36.00 -0.05 -2.86
N THR A 232 -37.25 0.33 -3.06
CA THR A 232 -37.72 1.72 -2.89
C THR A 232 -38.41 1.94 -1.55
N ASP A 233 -38.46 0.95 -0.68
CA ASP A 233 -39.09 1.09 0.62
C ASP A 233 -38.21 1.96 1.54
N GLU A 234 -38.79 2.43 2.65
CA GLU A 234 -38.03 3.15 3.68
C GLU A 234 -36.93 2.25 4.28
N LYS A 235 -35.79 2.86 4.60
CA LYS A 235 -34.62 2.17 5.18
C LYS A 235 -34.02 2.99 6.31
N ILE A 236 -33.42 2.31 7.29
CA ILE A 236 -32.71 2.97 8.40
C ILE A 236 -31.31 2.36 8.54
N VAL A 237 -30.29 3.13 8.16
CA VAL A 237 -28.89 2.70 8.26
C VAL A 237 -28.16 3.62 9.22
N LEU A 238 -27.51 3.06 10.24
CA LEU A 238 -26.72 3.81 11.23
C LEU A 238 -27.50 4.95 11.88
N LYS A 239 -28.80 4.72 12.12
CA LYS A 239 -29.79 5.68 12.65
C LYS A 239 -30.14 6.83 11.71
N THR A 240 -29.73 6.77 10.45
CA THR A 240 -30.14 7.71 9.40
C THR A 240 -31.28 7.10 8.60
N ARG A 241 -32.35 7.87 8.43
CA ARG A 241 -33.52 7.50 7.64
C ARG A 241 -33.30 7.80 6.15
N PHE A 242 -33.58 6.83 5.31
CA PHE A 242 -33.68 6.92 3.85
C PHE A 242 -35.17 6.88 3.50
N ALA A 243 -35.65 7.89 2.80
CA ALA A 243 -37.07 8.04 2.50
C ALA A 243 -37.52 7.00 1.46
N ALA A 244 -38.75 6.52 1.60
CA ALA A 244 -39.36 5.69 0.57
C ALA A 244 -39.45 6.45 -0.77
N GLY A 245 -39.29 5.72 -1.87
CA GLY A 245 -39.34 6.23 -3.24
C GLY A 245 -38.04 6.82 -3.77
N GLN A 246 -36.94 6.79 -3.01
CA GLN A 246 -35.62 7.20 -3.50
C GLN A 246 -35.15 6.28 -4.65
N SER A 247 -34.39 6.86 -5.58
CA SER A 247 -33.68 6.09 -6.61
C SER A 247 -32.41 5.45 -6.03
N ALA A 248 -31.88 4.42 -6.70
CA ALA A 248 -30.63 3.77 -6.29
C ALA A 248 -29.47 4.75 -6.19
N GLU A 249 -29.41 5.75 -7.07
CA GLU A 249 -28.39 6.79 -7.03
C GLU A 249 -28.57 7.70 -5.81
N GLN A 250 -29.79 8.12 -5.48
CA GLN A 250 -30.06 8.96 -4.31
C GLN A 250 -29.70 8.23 -3.01
N ASP A 251 -30.09 6.95 -2.91
CA ASP A 251 -29.79 6.08 -1.79
C ASP A 251 -28.27 5.87 -1.66
N LEU A 252 -27.56 5.59 -2.76
CA LEU A 252 -26.11 5.46 -2.74
C LEU A 252 -25.42 6.74 -2.26
N GLN A 253 -25.77 7.90 -2.81
CA GLN A 253 -25.14 9.18 -2.42
C GLN A 253 -25.31 9.43 -0.91
N GLN A 254 -26.52 9.26 -0.39
CA GLN A 254 -26.81 9.44 1.02
C GLN A 254 -26.07 8.41 1.89
N ALA A 255 -25.94 7.16 1.44
CA ALA A 255 -25.22 6.12 2.17
C ALA A 255 -23.73 6.42 2.28
N LEU A 256 -23.09 6.81 1.17
CA LEU A 256 -21.69 7.19 1.16
C LEU A 256 -21.44 8.44 2.04
N ASP A 257 -22.39 9.38 2.09
CA ASP A 257 -22.31 10.54 2.98
C ASP A 257 -22.43 10.15 4.46
N VAL A 258 -23.31 9.21 4.79
CA VAL A 258 -23.41 8.65 6.15
C VAL A 258 -22.08 8.02 6.57
N LEU A 259 -21.47 7.18 5.71
CA LEU A 259 -20.20 6.54 5.99
C LEU A 259 -19.03 7.54 6.09
N PHE A 260 -18.98 8.53 5.19
CA PHE A 260 -17.96 9.57 5.19
C PHE A 260 -18.02 10.46 6.43
N ASN A 261 -19.22 10.85 6.85
CA ASN A 261 -19.44 11.72 8.00
C ASN A 261 -19.42 10.99 9.34
N HIS A 262 -19.44 9.64 9.32
CA HIS A 262 -19.38 8.85 10.54
C HIS A 262 -18.15 9.17 11.39
N ALA A 263 -18.31 9.21 12.72
CA ALA A 263 -17.27 9.63 13.65
C ALA A 263 -16.05 8.69 13.69
N ASN A 264 -16.22 7.43 13.26
CA ASN A 264 -15.14 6.44 13.23
C ASN A 264 -14.21 6.59 12.03
N THR A 265 -14.74 7.03 10.89
CA THR A 265 -14.06 7.02 9.59
C THR A 265 -12.69 7.71 9.62
N PRO A 266 -12.53 8.92 10.19
CA PRO A 266 -11.22 9.57 10.25
C PRO A 266 -10.18 8.77 11.05
N MET A 267 -10.60 8.12 12.15
CA MET A 267 -9.71 7.36 13.02
C MET A 267 -9.30 6.03 12.38
N PHE A 268 -10.25 5.39 11.71
CA PHE A 268 -10.04 4.12 11.03
C PHE A 268 -9.08 4.28 9.85
N ILE A 269 -9.34 5.25 8.97
CA ILE A 269 -8.48 5.54 7.81
C ILE A 269 -7.09 6.01 8.25
N ALA A 270 -6.99 6.88 9.26
CA ALA A 270 -5.71 7.29 9.83
C ALA A 270 -4.87 6.08 10.29
N ASN A 271 -5.48 5.15 11.04
CA ASN A 271 -4.78 3.98 11.53
C ASN A 271 -4.30 3.05 10.40
N LEU A 272 -5.14 2.82 9.38
CA LEU A 272 -4.76 2.00 8.22
C LEU A 272 -3.59 2.62 7.45
N LEU A 273 -3.64 3.92 7.13
CA LEU A 273 -2.58 4.59 6.39
C LEU A 273 -1.26 4.62 7.16
N ILE A 274 -1.30 4.91 8.47
CA ILE A 274 -0.09 4.86 9.31
C ILE A 274 0.56 3.47 9.27
N LYS A 275 -0.25 2.41 9.37
CA LYS A 275 0.24 1.02 9.32
C LYS A 275 0.77 0.59 7.95
N ARG A 276 0.40 1.28 6.86
CA ARG A 276 0.89 1.00 5.50
C ARG A 276 2.16 1.77 5.13
N PHE A 277 2.44 2.86 5.85
CA PHE A 277 3.53 3.78 5.51
C PHE A 277 4.62 3.91 6.57
N VAL A 278 4.34 3.68 7.84
CA VAL A 278 5.25 4.14 8.91
C VAL A 278 5.50 3.08 9.97
N THR A 279 4.44 2.59 10.64
CA THR A 279 4.63 1.66 11.75
C THR A 279 3.41 0.82 12.05
N SER A 280 3.63 -0.45 12.39
CA SER A 280 2.58 -1.37 12.83
C SER A 280 1.98 -0.96 14.18
N ASN A 281 2.71 -0.21 15.01
CA ASN A 281 2.35 0.07 16.41
C ASN A 281 2.28 1.58 16.72
N PRO A 282 1.40 2.34 16.05
CA PRO A 282 1.34 3.79 16.22
C PRO A 282 0.85 4.19 17.62
N ARG A 283 1.37 5.30 18.13
CA ARG A 283 0.84 5.89 19.37
C ARG A 283 -0.53 6.48 19.11
N ASN A 284 -1.41 6.36 20.09
CA ASN A 284 -2.75 6.96 20.07
C ASN A 284 -2.76 8.44 19.63
N GLY A 285 -1.80 9.25 20.13
CA GLY A 285 -1.73 10.67 19.78
C GLY A 285 -1.36 10.93 18.32
N TYR A 286 -0.59 10.03 17.70
CA TYR A 286 -0.28 10.08 16.27
C TYR A 286 -1.54 9.82 15.44
N ILE A 287 -2.29 8.76 15.77
CA ILE A 287 -3.59 8.46 15.11
C ILE A 287 -4.54 9.68 15.24
N SER A 288 -4.65 10.28 16.42
CA SER A 288 -5.49 11.47 16.63
C SER A 288 -5.11 12.65 15.75
N ARG A 289 -3.81 12.91 15.53
CA ARG A 289 -3.33 14.04 14.74
C ARG A 289 -3.56 13.82 13.24
N VAL A 290 -3.33 12.60 12.74
CA VAL A 290 -3.67 12.25 11.35
C VAL A 290 -5.18 12.30 11.12
N ALA A 291 -5.97 11.76 12.04
CA ALA A 291 -7.43 11.83 11.95
C ALA A 291 -7.96 13.27 12.04
N LYS A 292 -7.23 14.20 12.68
CA LYS A 292 -7.56 15.62 12.65
C LYS A 292 -7.37 16.21 11.26
N ALA A 293 -6.27 15.90 10.58
CA ALA A 293 -6.03 16.33 9.20
C ALA A 293 -7.08 15.77 8.22
N PHE A 294 -7.53 14.53 8.43
CA PHE A 294 -8.66 13.98 7.67
C PHE A 294 -9.97 14.74 7.93
N LYS A 295 -10.24 15.13 9.19
CA LYS A 295 -11.48 15.85 9.52
C LYS A 295 -11.53 17.25 8.91
N ASP A 296 -10.37 17.89 8.81
CA ASP A 296 -10.18 19.24 8.31
C ASP A 296 -8.71 19.40 7.91
N ASN A 297 -8.46 19.66 6.63
CA ASN A 297 -7.12 19.89 6.09
C ASN A 297 -6.46 21.22 6.52
N GLY A 298 -7.19 22.06 7.28
CA GLY A 298 -6.80 23.41 7.66
C GLY A 298 -7.56 24.50 6.89
N GLU A 299 -8.31 24.11 5.86
CA GLU A 299 -9.14 24.99 5.02
C GLU A 299 -10.62 24.63 5.11
N GLY A 300 -11.01 23.77 6.06
CA GLY A 300 -12.39 23.30 6.23
C GLY A 300 -12.77 22.12 5.34
N ILE A 301 -11.83 21.54 4.59
CA ILE A 301 -12.09 20.40 3.70
C ILE A 301 -11.87 19.09 4.47
N ARG A 302 -12.95 18.35 4.67
CA ARG A 302 -12.92 16.98 5.21
C ARG A 302 -12.53 15.99 4.12
N GLY A 303 -11.78 14.96 4.48
CA GLY A 303 -11.51 13.82 3.60
C GLY A 303 -10.36 14.02 2.63
N ASP A 304 -9.63 15.14 2.71
CA ASP A 304 -8.47 15.42 1.88
C ASP A 304 -7.35 14.39 2.16
N LEU A 305 -7.13 13.49 1.20
CA LEU A 305 -6.14 12.42 1.31
C LEU A 305 -4.71 12.96 1.14
N GLN A 306 -4.52 14.08 0.44
CA GLN A 306 -3.22 14.75 0.34
C GLN A 306 -2.78 15.25 1.71
N ALA A 307 -3.64 16.00 2.40
CA ALA A 307 -3.37 16.51 3.74
C ALA A 307 -3.25 15.39 4.78
N THR A 308 -4.08 14.36 4.65
CA THR A 308 -4.03 13.17 5.52
C THR A 308 -2.70 12.43 5.36
N LEU A 309 -2.25 12.17 4.13
CA LEU A 309 -1.00 11.47 3.86
C LEU A 309 0.23 12.30 4.28
N LYS A 310 0.20 13.63 4.06
CA LYS A 310 1.23 14.54 4.59
C LYS A 310 1.32 14.39 6.12
N ALA A 311 0.19 14.43 6.82
CA ALA A 311 0.16 14.23 8.27
C ALA A 311 0.66 12.85 8.71
N VAL A 312 0.44 11.79 7.91
CA VAL A 312 1.05 10.48 8.16
C VAL A 312 2.56 10.58 8.10
N LEU A 313 3.13 11.09 7.01
CA LEU A 313 4.58 11.03 6.78
C LEU A 313 5.39 12.03 7.62
N THR A 314 4.79 13.15 8.05
CA THR A 314 5.51 14.25 8.71
C THR A 314 5.12 14.46 10.17
N ASP A 315 4.49 13.47 10.81
CA ASP A 315 4.16 13.57 12.23
C ASP A 315 5.44 13.56 13.10
N ALA A 316 5.42 14.30 14.21
CA ALA A 316 6.56 14.37 15.13
C ALA A 316 6.98 13.00 15.69
N ASP A 317 6.08 12.02 15.76
CA ASP A 317 6.41 10.66 16.18
C ASP A 317 7.24 9.89 15.16
N VAL A 318 7.09 10.23 13.87
CA VAL A 318 7.88 9.67 12.78
C VAL A 318 9.34 10.08 12.94
N PHE A 319 9.61 11.38 13.00
CA PHE A 319 10.98 11.89 13.13
C PHE A 319 11.64 11.51 14.46
N LYS A 320 10.85 11.37 15.54
CA LYS A 320 11.36 10.98 16.86
C LYS A 320 11.49 9.47 17.05
N GLY A 321 11.03 8.67 16.10
CA GLY A 321 11.00 7.21 16.17
C GLY A 321 10.20 6.69 17.36
N ARG A 322 8.98 7.22 17.59
CA ARG A 322 8.16 6.89 18.77
C ARG A 322 6.97 6.00 18.41
N SER A 323 6.96 4.77 18.91
CA SER A 323 5.83 3.84 18.79
C SER A 323 5.17 3.55 20.15
N ASN A 324 4.10 2.75 20.12
CA ASN A 324 3.39 2.31 21.33
C ASN A 324 4.30 1.46 22.24
N ALA A 325 4.06 1.54 23.54
CA ALA A 325 4.95 1.13 24.61
C ALA A 325 5.09 -0.37 24.89
N ALA A 326 4.43 -1.26 24.13
CA ALA A 326 4.55 -2.71 24.31
C ALA A 326 4.31 -3.15 25.78
N GLY A 327 3.09 -2.96 26.31
CA GLY A 327 2.77 -3.28 27.70
C GLY A 327 3.33 -2.34 28.80
N ASN A 328 4.30 -1.45 28.50
CA ASN A 328 4.88 -0.51 29.49
C ASN A 328 4.02 0.74 29.79
N GLY A 329 2.70 0.63 29.66
CA GLY A 329 1.76 1.73 29.92
C GLY A 329 1.87 2.88 28.90
N ARG A 330 2.02 4.13 29.40
CA ARG A 330 2.02 5.35 28.55
C ARG A 330 3.41 5.77 28.03
N LYS A 331 4.48 5.01 28.30
CA LYS A 331 5.85 5.40 27.96
C LYS A 331 6.22 5.00 26.53
N ALA A 332 6.38 5.94 25.62
CA ALA A 332 6.82 5.64 24.24
C ALA A 332 8.20 4.96 24.23
N SER A 333 8.39 3.98 23.34
CA SER A 333 9.67 3.30 23.12
C SER A 333 10.18 3.59 21.70
N LYS A 334 11.51 3.57 21.54
CA LYS A 334 12.16 3.53 20.22
C LYS A 334 12.38 2.10 19.72
N GLN A 335 12.35 1.10 20.61
CA GLN A 335 12.74 -0.29 20.33
C GLN A 335 11.81 -1.01 19.35
N HIS A 336 10.62 -0.49 19.09
CA HIS A 336 9.62 -1.10 18.20
C HIS A 336 9.09 -0.10 17.16
N PHE A 337 9.89 0.93 16.84
CA PHE A 337 9.50 1.87 15.79
C PHE A 337 9.97 1.36 14.43
N GLY A 338 9.11 1.51 13.43
CA GLY A 338 9.36 1.08 12.08
C GLY A 338 8.32 0.11 11.54
N LEU A 339 8.58 -0.31 10.31
CA LEU A 339 7.76 -1.21 9.53
C LEU A 339 8.66 -2.16 8.75
N LEU A 340 8.28 -3.44 8.72
CA LEU A 340 8.90 -4.41 7.84
C LEU A 340 8.38 -4.18 6.42
N LYS A 341 9.26 -4.16 5.43
CA LYS A 341 8.88 -4.03 4.01
C LYS A 341 8.17 -5.30 3.57
N GLU A 342 7.02 -5.13 2.94
CA GLU A 342 6.37 -6.23 2.25
C GLU A 342 7.27 -6.80 1.14
N PRO A 343 7.18 -8.10 0.82
CA PRO A 343 7.95 -8.76 -0.24
C PRO A 343 8.10 -7.97 -1.54
N ILE A 344 7.01 -7.41 -2.07
CA ILE A 344 7.05 -6.67 -3.35
C ILE A 344 7.79 -5.35 -3.22
N ILE A 345 7.69 -4.68 -2.07
CA ILE A 345 8.39 -3.42 -1.79
C ILE A 345 9.88 -3.70 -1.66
N THR A 346 10.28 -4.79 -0.99
CA THR A 346 11.71 -5.13 -0.85
C THR A 346 12.35 -5.46 -2.19
N VAL A 347 11.64 -6.17 -3.09
CA VAL A 347 12.11 -6.43 -4.46
C VAL A 347 12.14 -5.18 -5.32
N ALA A 348 11.13 -4.31 -5.21
CA ALA A 348 11.14 -3.02 -5.90
C ALA A 348 12.29 -2.12 -5.42
N ASN A 349 12.55 -2.09 -4.10
CA ASN A 349 13.66 -1.37 -3.51
C ASN A 349 14.99 -1.86 -4.09
N GLN A 350 15.21 -3.17 -4.15
CA GLN A 350 16.43 -3.73 -4.73
C GLN A 350 16.58 -3.37 -6.22
N ALA A 351 15.50 -3.48 -6.99
CA ALA A 351 15.53 -3.17 -8.42
C ALA A 351 15.80 -1.68 -8.66
N ARG A 352 15.25 -0.79 -7.84
CA ARG A 352 15.55 0.66 -7.87
C ARG A 352 16.99 0.97 -7.46
N ALA A 353 17.50 0.32 -6.40
CA ALA A 353 18.87 0.48 -5.92
C ALA A 353 19.92 0.04 -6.96
N LEU A 354 19.61 -1.01 -7.74
CA LEU A 354 20.41 -1.48 -8.86
C LEU A 354 20.24 -0.64 -10.14
N ASN A 355 19.31 0.32 -10.16
CA ASN A 355 18.89 1.05 -11.36
C ASN A 355 18.55 0.09 -12.53
N MET A 356 17.77 -0.95 -12.24
CA MET A 356 17.40 -1.94 -13.25
C MET A 356 16.52 -1.32 -14.33
N THR A 357 16.72 -1.76 -15.57
CA THR A 357 15.90 -1.40 -16.73
C THR A 357 15.38 -2.66 -17.42
N SER A 358 14.36 -2.49 -18.26
CA SER A 358 13.99 -3.51 -19.24
C SER A 358 15.02 -3.55 -20.38
N VAL A 359 15.36 -4.74 -20.86
CA VAL A 359 16.15 -4.89 -22.10
C VAL A 359 15.30 -4.48 -23.31
N GLY A 360 14.03 -4.88 -23.31
CA GLY A 360 13.08 -4.60 -24.38
C GLY A 360 12.16 -3.41 -24.13
N GLU A 361 11.21 -3.22 -25.03
CA GLU A 361 10.26 -2.09 -25.04
C GLU A 361 9.24 -2.10 -23.91
N ARG A 362 9.13 -3.21 -23.17
CA ARG A 362 8.27 -3.32 -21.99
C ARG A 362 8.88 -4.17 -20.90
N TRP A 363 8.42 -3.99 -19.68
CA TRP A 363 8.77 -4.88 -18.59
C TRP A 363 8.12 -6.26 -18.78
N TRP A 364 8.89 -7.34 -18.56
CA TRP A 364 8.48 -8.74 -18.75
C TRP A 364 8.66 -9.62 -17.49
N ASN A 365 8.24 -10.88 -17.62
CA ASN A 365 8.45 -11.99 -16.66
C ASN A 365 7.77 -11.84 -15.28
N PHE A 366 6.49 -11.46 -15.29
CA PHE A 366 5.72 -11.20 -14.08
C PHE A 366 4.70 -12.27 -13.69
N GLN A 367 4.52 -13.32 -14.51
CA GLN A 367 3.56 -14.40 -14.20
C GLN A 367 3.89 -15.09 -12.87
N GLY A 368 5.17 -15.08 -12.47
CA GLY A 368 5.62 -15.59 -11.18
C GLY A 368 5.61 -14.58 -10.03
N THR A 369 5.19 -13.32 -10.20
CA THR A 369 5.28 -12.29 -9.13
C THR A 369 4.61 -12.79 -7.85
N GLU A 370 3.38 -13.24 -7.98
CA GLU A 370 2.61 -13.77 -6.84
C GLU A 370 3.27 -15.03 -6.25
N ASN A 371 3.62 -16.00 -7.10
CA ASN A 371 4.23 -17.26 -6.67
C ASN A 371 5.62 -17.08 -6.04
N ASN A 372 6.36 -16.04 -6.42
CA ASN A 372 7.71 -15.76 -5.94
C ASN A 372 7.70 -14.88 -4.69
N LEU A 373 6.72 -14.00 -4.54
CA LEU A 373 6.70 -13.00 -3.48
C LEU A 373 5.60 -13.26 -2.44
N GLY A 374 4.71 -14.23 -2.67
CA GLY A 374 3.52 -14.46 -1.85
C GLY A 374 2.46 -13.38 -2.02
N GLN A 375 2.68 -12.42 -2.93
CA GLN A 375 1.80 -11.29 -3.19
C GLN A 375 2.00 -10.74 -4.60
N ALA A 376 0.93 -10.21 -5.18
CA ALA A 376 0.97 -9.39 -6.39
C ALA A 376 -0.18 -8.36 -6.36
N PRO A 377 -0.04 -7.19 -7.00
CA PRO A 377 -1.08 -6.17 -7.01
C PRO A 377 -2.42 -6.74 -7.48
N LEU A 378 -3.46 -6.53 -6.68
CA LEU A 378 -4.82 -7.05 -6.90
C LEU A 378 -4.88 -8.58 -7.04
N ALA A 379 -4.11 -9.31 -6.23
CA ALA A 379 -4.08 -10.77 -6.19
C ALA A 379 -4.21 -11.34 -4.77
N ALA A 380 -4.91 -10.64 -3.88
CA ALA A 380 -5.17 -11.12 -2.53
C ALA A 380 -6.06 -12.37 -2.54
N SER A 381 -5.85 -13.30 -1.61
CA SER A 381 -6.69 -14.50 -1.46
C SER A 381 -7.99 -14.23 -0.70
N SER A 382 -8.15 -13.07 -0.06
CA SER A 382 -9.33 -12.72 0.74
C SER A 382 -9.64 -11.21 0.69
N VAL A 383 -10.81 -10.84 1.20
CA VAL A 383 -11.23 -9.44 1.40
C VAL A 383 -10.37 -8.70 2.43
N PHE A 384 -9.66 -9.42 3.32
CA PHE A 384 -8.72 -8.84 4.29
C PHE A 384 -7.34 -8.54 3.69
N ASN A 385 -7.23 -8.60 2.36
CA ASN A 385 -5.97 -8.52 1.62
C ASN A 385 -4.99 -9.66 2.00
N PHE A 386 -3.68 -9.43 1.83
CA PHE A 386 -2.62 -10.39 2.18
C PHE A 386 -2.50 -10.67 3.68
N TYR A 387 -2.89 -9.71 4.53
CA TYR A 387 -2.82 -9.81 5.98
C TYR A 387 -3.70 -8.77 6.67
N THR A 388 -4.22 -9.13 7.86
CA THR A 388 -5.02 -8.22 8.68
C THR A 388 -4.14 -7.20 9.39
N SER A 389 -4.65 -5.98 9.59
CA SER A 389 -3.89 -4.90 10.24
C SER A 389 -3.55 -5.17 11.72
N ASP A 390 -4.15 -6.18 12.34
CA ASP A 390 -3.98 -6.57 13.73
C ASP A 390 -3.23 -7.89 13.94
N PHE A 391 -2.71 -8.49 12.87
CA PHE A 391 -1.91 -9.71 12.99
C PHE A 391 -0.66 -9.49 13.85
N ALA A 392 -0.36 -10.47 14.69
CA ALA A 392 0.84 -10.57 15.50
C ALA A 392 1.34 -12.03 15.49
N PRO A 393 2.62 -12.29 15.19
CA PRO A 393 3.19 -13.63 15.35
C PRO A 393 3.19 -14.02 16.84
N GLN A 394 3.06 -15.32 17.10
CA GLN A 394 3.11 -15.87 18.46
C GLN A 394 4.47 -15.61 19.12
N GLY A 395 4.45 -15.39 20.44
CA GLY A 395 5.63 -15.06 21.24
C GLY A 395 5.74 -13.57 21.54
N GLU A 396 6.98 -13.05 21.59
CA GLU A 396 7.32 -11.72 22.13
C GLU A 396 6.41 -10.58 21.64
N ILE A 397 6.09 -10.53 20.34
CA ILE A 397 5.24 -9.48 19.77
C ILE A 397 3.82 -9.55 20.35
N ALA A 398 3.20 -10.74 20.35
CA ALA A 398 1.86 -10.93 20.89
C ALA A 398 1.82 -10.77 22.41
N ASP A 399 2.84 -11.26 23.14
CA ASP A 399 2.96 -11.16 24.60
C ASP A 399 3.03 -9.69 25.07
N LEU A 400 3.54 -8.80 24.19
CA LEU A 400 3.64 -7.37 24.43
C LEU A 400 2.42 -6.55 23.95
N ASP A 401 1.35 -7.20 23.47
CA ASP A 401 0.17 -6.55 22.87
C ASP A 401 0.56 -5.62 21.70
N LEU A 402 1.54 -6.07 20.90
CA LEU A 402 1.96 -5.42 19.66
C LEU A 402 1.42 -6.16 18.44
N THR A 403 1.47 -5.50 17.30
CA THR A 403 1.14 -6.07 15.99
C THR A 403 2.35 -6.01 15.07
N ALA A 404 2.47 -6.98 14.17
CA ALA A 404 3.48 -6.98 13.13
C ALA A 404 2.90 -7.64 11.87
N PRO A 405 1.95 -6.97 11.19
CA PRO A 405 1.10 -7.58 10.18
C PRO A 405 1.85 -8.25 9.01
N GLU A 406 2.95 -7.66 8.59
CA GLU A 406 3.76 -8.10 7.45
C GLU A 406 4.39 -9.49 7.67
N PHE A 407 4.61 -9.89 8.93
CA PHE A 407 5.11 -11.22 9.26
C PHE A 407 4.17 -12.35 8.84
N ASN A 408 2.87 -12.07 8.64
CA ASN A 408 1.91 -13.08 8.21
C ASN A 408 2.26 -13.69 6.85
N ILE A 409 2.89 -12.90 5.98
CA ILE A 409 3.26 -13.32 4.62
C ILE A 409 4.76 -13.57 4.45
N LEU A 410 5.60 -13.11 5.39
CA LEU A 410 7.04 -13.36 5.39
C LEU A 410 7.40 -14.70 6.04
N THR A 411 6.78 -15.77 5.54
CA THR A 411 7.11 -17.15 5.94
C THR A 411 8.51 -17.54 5.44
N THR A 412 9.10 -18.59 6.01
CA THR A 412 10.39 -19.13 5.55
C THR A 412 10.40 -19.48 4.05
N ASP A 413 9.29 -19.99 3.51
CA ASP A 413 9.17 -20.28 2.07
C ASP A 413 9.21 -18.99 1.23
N ILE A 414 8.46 -17.96 1.63
CA ILE A 414 8.44 -16.68 0.93
C ILE A 414 9.81 -15.98 1.02
N MET A 415 10.44 -15.96 2.20
CA MET A 415 11.81 -15.42 2.37
C MET A 415 12.81 -16.09 1.43
N ARG A 416 12.79 -17.44 1.35
CA ARG A 416 13.63 -18.20 0.40
C ARG A 416 13.41 -17.76 -1.04
N ARG A 417 12.16 -17.56 -1.47
CA ARG A 417 11.84 -17.15 -2.85
C ARG A 417 12.23 -15.69 -3.13
N ILE A 418 12.06 -14.79 -2.17
CA ILE A 418 12.55 -13.40 -2.27
C ILE A 418 14.07 -13.40 -2.44
N HIS A 419 14.81 -14.18 -1.65
CA HIS A 419 16.27 -14.29 -1.78
C HIS A 419 16.69 -14.83 -3.15
N ASN A 420 15.97 -15.83 -3.68
CA ASN A 420 16.21 -16.30 -5.05
C ASN A 420 15.94 -15.22 -6.10
N ARG A 421 14.90 -14.39 -5.89
CA ARG A 421 14.61 -13.25 -6.76
C ARG A 421 15.72 -12.19 -6.68
N PHE A 422 16.22 -11.88 -5.48
CA PHE A 422 17.36 -10.98 -5.30
C PHE A 422 18.60 -11.44 -6.03
N TRP A 423 18.93 -12.73 -5.92
CA TRP A 423 20.03 -13.33 -6.64
C TRP A 423 19.85 -13.23 -8.17
N SER A 424 18.63 -13.50 -8.65
CA SER A 424 18.30 -13.39 -10.08
C SER A 424 18.49 -11.97 -10.62
N ASN A 425 18.12 -10.95 -9.83
CA ASN A 425 18.33 -9.55 -10.19
C ASN A 425 19.84 -9.19 -10.22
N ILE A 426 20.60 -9.63 -9.22
CA ILE A 426 22.07 -9.40 -9.18
C ILE A 426 22.76 -10.01 -10.41
N LEU A 427 22.35 -11.21 -10.84
CA LEU A 427 22.92 -11.87 -12.02
C LEU A 427 22.47 -11.26 -13.37
N ALA A 428 21.49 -10.36 -13.36
CA ALA A 428 20.85 -9.85 -14.58
C ALA A 428 21.72 -8.87 -15.40
N TYR A 429 22.89 -8.46 -14.91
CA TYR A 429 23.75 -7.45 -15.55
C TYR A 429 24.26 -7.83 -16.96
N LYS A 430 24.20 -9.11 -17.34
CA LYS A 430 24.60 -9.65 -18.66
C LYS A 430 23.40 -10.00 -19.55
N ASN A 431 22.17 -9.72 -19.13
CA ASN A 431 21.00 -10.09 -19.90
C ASN A 431 20.89 -9.29 -21.19
N THR A 432 20.62 -9.98 -22.30
CA THR A 432 20.47 -9.39 -23.65
C THR A 432 19.15 -9.74 -24.32
N LYS A 433 18.34 -10.62 -23.71
CA LYS A 433 17.04 -11.02 -24.24
C LYS A 433 16.00 -9.94 -23.94
N ASP A 434 15.23 -9.57 -24.95
CA ASP A 434 14.19 -8.53 -24.90
C ASP A 434 13.22 -8.67 -23.72
N ASN A 435 12.92 -9.91 -23.33
CA ASN A 435 12.02 -10.22 -22.21
C ASN A 435 12.67 -10.32 -20.82
N HIS A 436 13.87 -9.77 -20.65
CA HIS A 436 14.62 -9.78 -19.39
C HIS A 436 14.86 -8.36 -18.87
N TRP A 437 15.21 -8.28 -17.59
CA TRP A 437 15.69 -7.04 -16.97
C TRP A 437 17.21 -7.05 -17.00
N VAL A 438 17.81 -5.88 -16.94
CA VAL A 438 19.27 -5.70 -16.92
C VAL A 438 19.62 -4.54 -15.98
N TRP A 439 20.87 -4.50 -15.52
CA TRP A 439 21.41 -3.36 -14.79
C TRP A 439 22.89 -3.20 -15.11
N ASN A 440 23.41 -1.98 -14.93
CA ASN A 440 24.81 -1.68 -15.16
C ASN A 440 25.60 -1.75 -13.85
N ARG A 441 26.62 -2.61 -13.80
CA ARG A 441 27.46 -2.81 -12.61
C ARG A 441 28.84 -2.15 -12.69
N SER A 442 29.13 -1.35 -13.71
CA SER A 442 30.48 -0.80 -13.93
C SER A 442 30.97 0.10 -12.78
N GLU A 443 30.06 0.77 -12.06
CA GLU A 443 30.42 1.54 -10.86
C GLU A 443 31.02 0.63 -9.77
N TYR A 444 30.44 -0.55 -9.56
CA TYR A 444 30.94 -1.56 -8.62
C TYR A 444 32.26 -2.18 -9.06
N GLU A 445 32.44 -2.40 -10.37
CA GLU A 445 33.70 -2.91 -10.93
C GLU A 445 34.85 -1.91 -10.74
N GLN A 446 34.58 -0.61 -10.84
CA GLN A 446 35.59 0.45 -10.66
C GLN A 446 36.03 0.61 -9.20
N LEU A 447 35.15 0.34 -8.24
CA LEU A 447 35.44 0.49 -6.81
C LEU A 447 35.91 -0.80 -6.14
N GLU A 448 35.92 -1.94 -6.82
CA GLU A 448 36.22 -3.26 -6.23
C GLU A 448 37.60 -3.34 -5.56
N ALA A 449 38.57 -2.55 -6.06
CA ALA A 449 39.91 -2.41 -5.49
C ALA A 449 39.98 -1.57 -4.19
N SER A 450 38.93 -0.82 -3.87
CA SER A 450 38.79 -0.03 -2.63
C SER A 450 37.62 -0.58 -1.80
N PRO A 451 37.85 -1.54 -0.87
CA PRO A 451 36.78 -2.09 -0.04
C PRO A 451 35.96 -1.04 0.70
N THR A 452 36.60 0.03 1.17
CA THR A 452 35.94 1.13 1.87
C THR A 452 34.95 1.87 0.97
N ASP A 453 35.38 2.32 -0.21
CA ASP A 453 34.52 3.07 -1.13
C ASP A 453 33.43 2.18 -1.72
N TYR A 454 33.75 0.90 -1.96
CA TYR A 454 32.80 -0.10 -2.42
C TYR A 454 31.67 -0.34 -1.41
N VAL A 455 31.99 -0.52 -0.12
CA VAL A 455 30.99 -0.69 0.93
C VAL A 455 30.19 0.60 1.15
N ALA A 456 30.83 1.77 1.03
CA ALA A 456 30.13 3.05 1.06
C ALA A 456 29.11 3.17 -0.07
N LEU A 457 29.44 2.72 -1.28
CA LEU A 457 28.50 2.68 -2.41
C LEU A 457 27.30 1.74 -2.13
N ILE A 458 27.53 0.55 -1.57
CA ILE A 458 26.43 -0.34 -1.17
C ILE A 458 25.54 0.34 -0.12
N ASN A 459 26.14 0.97 0.90
CA ASN A 459 25.41 1.67 1.94
C ASN A 459 24.55 2.81 1.37
N GLU A 460 25.11 3.63 0.48
CA GLU A 460 24.38 4.69 -0.20
C GLU A 460 23.20 4.13 -1.03
N ARG A 461 23.47 3.16 -1.91
CA ARG A 461 22.50 2.64 -2.89
C ARG A 461 21.37 1.82 -2.27
N PHE A 462 21.69 0.92 -1.34
CA PHE A 462 20.73 -0.07 -0.82
C PHE A 462 20.14 0.29 0.54
N PHE A 463 20.82 1.16 1.30
CA PHE A 463 20.43 1.50 2.66
C PHE A 463 20.25 3.00 2.87
N GLY A 464 20.50 3.84 1.85
CA GLY A 464 20.39 5.29 2.00
C GLY A 464 21.26 5.84 3.12
N SER A 465 22.47 5.26 3.30
CA SER A 465 23.40 5.57 4.39
C SER A 465 22.94 5.12 5.79
N LEU A 466 22.00 4.17 5.90
CA LEU A 466 21.51 3.60 7.16
C LEU A 466 22.11 2.23 7.53
N MET A 467 23.04 1.69 6.73
CA MET A 467 23.70 0.40 7.02
C MET A 467 24.41 0.45 8.37
N SER A 468 24.28 -0.60 9.18
CA SER A 468 24.99 -0.70 10.44
C SER A 468 26.50 -0.87 10.26
N ASP A 469 27.26 -0.46 11.27
CA ASP A 469 28.71 -0.69 11.32
C ASP A 469 29.05 -2.19 11.29
N GLU A 470 28.18 -3.04 11.86
CA GLU A 470 28.37 -4.50 11.86
C GLU A 470 28.27 -5.08 10.44
N LEU A 471 27.23 -4.71 9.69
CA LEU A 471 27.08 -5.14 8.31
C LEU A 471 28.19 -4.56 7.42
N ALA A 472 28.55 -3.28 7.60
CA ALA A 472 29.64 -2.65 6.86
C ALA A 472 30.99 -3.36 7.11
N ALA A 473 31.29 -3.70 8.37
CA ALA A 473 32.49 -4.45 8.74
C ALA A 473 32.48 -5.86 8.14
N TYR A 474 31.33 -6.54 8.14
CA TYR A 474 31.21 -7.87 7.53
C TYR A 474 31.44 -7.84 6.02
N LEU A 475 30.84 -6.89 5.30
CA LEU A 475 31.06 -6.73 3.86
C LEU A 475 32.52 -6.37 3.54
N THR A 476 33.15 -5.54 4.38
CA THR A 476 34.57 -5.20 4.26
C THR A 476 35.46 -6.44 4.46
N ASP A 477 35.19 -7.25 5.49
CA ASP A 477 35.91 -8.49 5.76
C ASP A 477 35.76 -9.51 4.60
N MET A 478 34.58 -9.58 3.97
CA MET A 478 34.39 -10.39 2.76
C MET A 478 35.36 -9.99 1.64
N LEU A 479 35.56 -8.69 1.43
CA LEU A 479 36.41 -8.13 0.38
C LEU A 479 37.90 -8.19 0.71
N ILE A 480 38.29 -8.16 1.99
CA ILE A 480 39.71 -8.20 2.38
C ILE A 480 40.18 -9.63 2.59
N ASN A 481 39.41 -10.44 3.32
CA ASN A 481 39.89 -11.70 3.87
C ASN A 481 39.23 -12.95 3.27
N LYS A 482 38.03 -12.85 2.68
CA LYS A 482 37.26 -14.05 2.26
C LYS A 482 37.20 -14.31 0.76
N ILE A 483 37.23 -13.27 -0.06
CA ILE A 483 37.09 -13.39 -1.51
C ILE A 483 38.33 -12.79 -2.18
N SER A 484 38.99 -13.55 -3.05
CA SER A 484 40.19 -13.09 -3.75
C SER A 484 39.90 -11.84 -4.59
N PRO A 485 40.79 -10.82 -4.61
CA PRO A 485 40.67 -9.66 -5.51
C PRO A 485 40.59 -10.02 -7.00
N THR A 486 41.05 -11.21 -7.39
CA THR A 486 40.94 -11.67 -8.79
C THR A 486 39.53 -12.15 -9.18
N GLN A 487 38.64 -12.36 -8.20
CA GLN A 487 37.30 -12.91 -8.41
C GLN A 487 36.24 -11.80 -8.42
N ILE A 488 36.38 -10.82 -9.32
CA ILE A 488 35.50 -9.62 -9.42
C ILE A 488 34.01 -10.00 -9.39
N ASP A 489 33.60 -10.97 -10.20
CA ASP A 489 32.20 -11.44 -10.25
C ASP A 489 31.72 -11.95 -8.88
N ASN A 490 32.52 -12.76 -8.20
CA ASN A 490 32.16 -13.32 -6.91
C ASN A 490 32.09 -12.24 -5.81
N ARG A 491 33.00 -11.26 -5.86
CA ARG A 491 33.02 -10.12 -4.93
C ARG A 491 31.74 -9.30 -5.06
N ILE A 492 31.39 -8.91 -6.28
CA ILE A 492 30.19 -8.11 -6.53
C ILE A 492 28.93 -8.89 -6.15
N GLN A 493 28.79 -10.12 -6.65
CA GLN A 493 27.58 -10.89 -6.45
C GLN A 493 27.36 -11.26 -4.97
N SER A 494 28.41 -11.72 -4.28
CA SER A 494 28.28 -12.17 -2.89
C SER A 494 28.05 -11.01 -1.92
N THR A 495 28.74 -9.88 -2.09
CA THR A 495 28.54 -8.72 -1.19
C THR A 495 27.16 -8.09 -1.37
N LEU A 496 26.70 -7.93 -2.62
CA LEU A 496 25.34 -7.45 -2.90
C LEU A 496 24.29 -8.42 -2.35
N TYR A 497 24.51 -9.73 -2.50
CA TYR A 497 23.57 -10.74 -1.98
C TYR A 497 23.49 -10.73 -0.45
N VAL A 498 24.62 -10.67 0.24
CA VAL A 498 24.65 -10.54 1.71
C VAL A 498 23.96 -9.25 2.16
N ALA A 499 24.23 -8.13 1.49
CA ALA A 499 23.61 -6.85 1.81
C ALA A 499 22.07 -6.94 1.75
N VAL A 500 21.52 -7.40 0.63
CA VAL A 500 20.06 -7.42 0.41
C VAL A 500 19.33 -8.56 1.14
N THR A 501 20.06 -9.54 1.65
CA THR A 501 19.51 -10.62 2.49
C THR A 501 19.71 -10.38 3.99
N SER A 502 20.34 -9.25 4.36
CA SER A 502 20.47 -8.83 5.75
C SER A 502 19.10 -8.41 6.32
N PRO A 503 18.85 -8.58 7.64
CA PRO A 503 17.62 -8.12 8.27
C PRO A 503 17.35 -6.62 8.05
N GLU A 504 18.42 -5.82 8.03
CA GLU A 504 18.34 -4.36 7.84
C GLU A 504 17.68 -3.97 6.51
N PHE A 505 17.93 -4.74 5.43
CA PHE A 505 17.35 -4.41 4.12
C PHE A 505 15.82 -4.54 4.09
N PHE A 506 15.26 -5.40 4.93
CA PHE A 506 13.82 -5.59 5.07
C PHE A 506 13.15 -4.52 5.94
N CYS A 507 13.90 -3.72 6.69
CA CYS A 507 13.34 -2.66 7.54
C CYS A 507 13.24 -1.32 6.79
N GLN A 508 12.20 -0.53 7.06
CA GLN A 508 12.03 0.84 6.55
C GLN A 508 12.72 1.92 7.40
N GLU A 509 13.46 1.52 8.43
CA GLU A 509 14.07 2.39 9.45
C GLU A 509 15.56 2.20 9.60
#